data_AF-A0A834WSH8-F1
#
_entry.id   AF-A0A834WSH8-F1
#
_cell.length_a   1.000
_cell.length_b   1.000
_cell.length_c   1.000
_cell.angle_alpha   90.00
_cell.angle_beta   90.00
_cell.angle_gamma   90.00
#
_symmetry.space_group_name_H-M   'P 1'
#
loop_
_entity.id
_entity.type
_entity.pdbx_description
1 polymer ?
#
loop_
_entity_poly.entity_id
_entity_poly.type
_entity_poly.pdbx_seq_one_letter_code
_entity_poly.pdbx_strand_id
1 'polypeptide(L)'
;MDKVYNLDWFTSASKNECSAAVGFKWMLNQGLMEHHKEVEEYFNRRRVSTILLFRRNLLRRMVSVLANTYDKDAKPLNGTHKSHVHSPLEAKILAKYKPQINTTSLIPELKQTEETVAKAIEYFKTTRHIVLYYEDLINNHTKLKDVQEFLRVPYRDLHSMQVKIHNAPLSKQIENWDDVNKTLKGTSYQSFLQSD
;
A
#
# COMPACT_ATOMS: atom_id res chain seq x y z
N MET A 1 16.02 -9.06 9.94
CA MET A 1 16.18 -9.37 8.50
C MET A 1 17.38 -10.29 8.26
N ASP A 2 18.48 -10.11 9.00
CA ASP A 2 19.73 -10.91 8.87
C ASP A 2 19.51 -12.43 8.83
N LYS A 3 18.69 -12.97 9.75
CA LYS A 3 18.32 -14.41 9.76
C LYS A 3 17.38 -14.82 8.63
N VAL A 4 16.40 -13.98 8.29
CA VAL A 4 15.34 -14.29 7.31
C VAL A 4 15.91 -14.38 5.90
N TYR A 5 16.83 -13.49 5.56
CA TYR A 5 17.44 -13.43 4.24
C TYR A 5 18.77 -14.17 4.15
N ASN A 6 19.19 -14.84 5.23
CA ASN A 6 20.51 -15.46 5.37
C ASN A 6 21.61 -14.57 4.76
N LEU A 7 21.60 -13.29 5.15
CA LEU A 7 22.57 -12.31 4.65
C LEU A 7 23.91 -12.59 5.33
N ASP A 8 24.57 -13.68 4.91
CA ASP A 8 25.97 -13.88 5.20
C ASP A 8 26.72 -12.78 4.46
N TRP A 9 27.13 -11.78 5.23
CA TRP A 9 27.92 -10.63 4.77
C TRP A 9 29.40 -10.95 4.69
N PHE A 10 29.83 -12.08 5.26
CA PHE A 10 31.25 -12.42 5.40
C PHE A 10 31.75 -13.38 4.33
N THR A 11 30.86 -14.12 3.64
CA THR A 11 31.24 -15.04 2.57
C THR A 11 30.63 -14.65 1.22
N SER A 12 31.50 -14.37 0.25
CA SER A 12 31.13 -14.08 -1.14
C SER A 12 31.07 -15.33 -2.03
N ALA A 13 31.53 -16.46 -1.52
CA ALA A 13 31.79 -17.66 -2.29
C ALA A 13 30.62 -18.66 -2.17
N SER A 14 29.59 -18.47 -3.02
CA SER A 14 28.62 -19.48 -3.52
C SER A 14 27.17 -18.96 -3.59
N LYS A 15 26.94 -17.79 -4.19
CA LYS A 15 25.58 -17.37 -4.57
C LYS A 15 25.45 -17.55 -6.09
N ASN A 16 24.69 -18.57 -6.51
CA ASN A 16 24.48 -18.92 -7.93
C ASN A 16 23.73 -17.83 -8.73
N GLU A 17 23.26 -16.76 -8.06
CA GLU A 17 22.66 -15.58 -8.68
C GLU A 17 23.19 -14.31 -8.02
N CYS A 18 23.66 -13.36 -8.82
CA CYS A 18 24.07 -12.03 -8.36
C CYS A 18 22.84 -11.19 -7.97
N SER A 19 22.39 -11.31 -6.72
CA SER A 19 21.32 -10.48 -6.17
C SER A 19 21.87 -9.13 -5.68
N ALA A 20 21.53 -8.04 -6.37
CA ALA A 20 21.97 -6.69 -6.02
C ALA A 20 21.22 -6.09 -4.80
N ALA A 21 19.96 -6.50 -4.60
CA ALA A 21 19.13 -6.08 -3.48
C ALA A 21 18.07 -7.14 -3.16
N VAL A 22 17.70 -7.24 -1.89
CA VAL A 22 16.56 -8.03 -1.40
C VAL A 22 15.67 -7.16 -0.53
N GLY A 23 14.37 -7.44 -0.51
CA GLY A 23 13.42 -6.66 0.27
C GLY A 23 12.10 -7.40 0.49
N PHE A 24 11.25 -6.81 1.31
CA PHE A 24 9.88 -7.27 1.57
C PHE A 24 8.94 -6.08 1.72
N LYS A 25 7.65 -6.39 1.70
CA LYS A 25 6.58 -5.46 2.03
C LYS A 25 6.21 -5.62 3.51
N TRP A 26 6.20 -4.52 4.25
CA TRP A 26 5.77 -4.48 5.65
C TRP A 26 4.65 -3.44 5.80
N MET A 27 3.52 -3.85 6.35
CA MET A 27 2.40 -2.94 6.58
C MET A 27 2.59 -2.19 7.91
N LEU A 28 2.19 -0.92 7.96
CA LEU A 28 2.36 -0.08 9.17
C LEU A 28 1.76 -0.70 10.44
N ASN A 29 0.63 -1.41 10.30
CA ASN A 29 -0.08 -2.05 11.40
C ASN A 29 0.47 -3.42 11.83
N GLN A 30 1.62 -3.84 11.30
CA GLN A 30 2.27 -5.11 11.65
C GLN A 30 3.44 -4.87 12.64
N GLY A 31 3.22 -4.02 13.64
CA GLY A 31 4.21 -3.67 14.68
C GLY A 31 5.23 -2.58 14.30
N LEU A 32 5.26 -2.12 13.04
CA LEU A 32 6.22 -1.11 12.58
C LEU A 32 6.06 0.23 13.32
N MET A 33 4.82 0.66 13.56
CA MET A 33 4.53 1.92 14.27
C MET A 33 4.75 1.80 15.78
N GLU A 34 4.46 0.63 16.34
CA GLU A 34 4.56 0.34 17.78
C GLU A 34 6.02 0.29 18.24
N HIS A 35 6.89 -0.34 17.45
CA HIS A 35 8.33 -0.51 17.72
C HIS A 35 9.21 0.44 16.88
N HIS A 36 8.70 1.65 16.60
CA HIS A 36 9.35 2.56 15.65
C HIS A 36 10.78 2.92 16.03
N LYS A 37 11.11 3.05 17.32
CA LYS A 37 12.46 3.42 17.79
C LYS A 37 13.47 2.32 17.48
N GLU A 38 13.14 1.08 17.82
CA GLU A 38 14.01 -0.08 17.57
C GLU A 38 14.16 -0.34 16.07
N VAL A 39 13.09 -0.13 15.29
CA VAL A 39 13.14 -0.27 13.84
C VAL A 39 13.97 0.84 13.20
N GLU A 40 13.80 2.10 13.63
CA GLU A 40 14.59 3.25 13.15
C GLU A 40 16.08 3.02 13.42
N GLU A 41 16.44 2.62 14.63
CA GLU A 41 17.82 2.29 14.99
C GLU A 41 18.38 1.17 14.11
N TYR A 42 17.61 0.09 13.90
CA TYR A 42 18.03 -1.02 13.05
C TYR A 42 18.23 -0.57 11.59
N PHE A 43 17.30 0.22 11.05
CA PHE A 43 17.38 0.73 9.67
C PHE A 43 18.61 1.60 9.46
N ASN A 44 18.91 2.50 10.40
CA ASN A 44 20.10 3.34 10.35
C ASN A 44 21.38 2.52 10.47
N ARG A 45 21.47 1.62 11.46
CA ARG A 45 22.65 0.77 11.68
C ARG A 45 22.95 -0.14 10.50
N ARG A 46 21.91 -0.72 9.87
CA ARG A 46 22.04 -1.65 8.74
C ARG A 46 21.96 -0.97 7.37
N ARG A 47 21.79 0.36 7.32
CA ARG A 47 21.61 1.14 6.09
C ARG A 47 20.47 0.59 5.20
N VAL A 48 19.37 0.20 5.82
CA VAL A 48 18.17 -0.26 5.10
C VAL A 48 17.60 0.91 4.29
N SER A 49 17.28 0.66 3.03
CA SER A 49 16.58 1.62 2.18
C SER A 49 15.08 1.38 2.27
N THR A 50 14.33 2.38 2.72
CA THR A 50 12.89 2.26 2.96
C THR A 50 12.09 3.00 1.89
N ILE A 51 11.07 2.34 1.35
CA ILE A 51 10.10 2.97 0.45
C ILE A 51 8.78 3.06 1.21
N LEU A 52 8.36 4.27 1.56
CA LEU A 52 7.06 4.53 2.16
C LEU A 52 6.05 4.79 1.05
N LEU A 53 5.16 3.83 0.80
CA LEU A 53 4.12 3.93 -0.23
C LEU A 53 2.75 4.20 0.41
N PHE A 54 2.18 5.36 0.09
CA PHE A 54 0.86 5.78 0.54
C PHE A 54 -0.12 5.93 -0.62
N ARG A 55 -1.40 6.14 -0.31
CA ARG A 55 -2.43 6.49 -1.28
C ARG A 55 -3.08 7.79 -0.84
N ARG A 56 -3.18 8.77 -1.73
CA ARG A 56 -3.81 10.08 -1.42
C ARG A 56 -5.31 9.94 -1.25
N ASN A 57 -5.97 9.15 -2.09
CA ASN A 57 -7.41 8.93 -1.94
C ASN A 57 -7.71 7.90 -0.84
N LEU A 58 -7.95 8.38 0.38
CA LEU A 58 -8.17 7.53 1.55
C LEU A 58 -9.54 6.85 1.56
N LEU A 59 -10.56 7.42 0.90
CA LEU A 59 -11.85 6.74 0.74
C LEU A 59 -11.72 5.52 -0.16
N ARG A 60 -11.02 5.63 -1.30
CA ARG A 60 -10.73 4.48 -2.18
C ARG A 60 -9.83 3.45 -1.50
N ARG A 61 -8.88 3.90 -0.66
CA ARG A 61 -8.10 3.00 0.19
C ARG A 61 -9.01 2.22 1.14
N MET A 62 -9.92 2.90 1.84
CA MET A 62 -10.88 2.27 2.76
C MET A 62 -11.74 1.22 2.06
N VAL A 63 -12.32 1.54 0.89
CA VAL A 63 -13.07 0.58 0.06
C VAL A 63 -12.22 -0.64 -0.28
N SER A 64 -10.96 -0.43 -0.67
CA SER A 64 -10.04 -1.53 -1.00
C SER A 64 -9.73 -2.41 0.21
N VAL A 65 -9.59 -1.82 1.41
CA VAL A 65 -9.36 -2.55 2.66
C VAL A 65 -10.58 -3.39 3.04
N LEU A 66 -11.78 -2.80 3.02
CA LEU A 66 -13.03 -3.49 3.34
C LEU A 66 -13.30 -4.65 2.38
N ALA A 67 -13.09 -4.45 1.08
CA ALA A 67 -13.22 -5.50 0.08
C ALA A 67 -12.20 -6.64 0.28
N ASN A 68 -10.96 -6.32 0.66
CA ASN A 68 -9.95 -7.34 0.96
C ASN A 68 -10.29 -8.14 2.23
N THR A 69 -10.84 -7.48 3.26
CA THR A 69 -11.35 -8.16 4.47
C THR A 69 -12.50 -9.10 4.11
N TYR A 70 -13.47 -8.63 3.32
CA TYR A 70 -14.55 -9.48 2.84
C TYR A 70 -14.03 -10.69 2.05
N ASP A 71 -13.09 -10.51 1.13
CA ASP A 71 -12.49 -11.62 0.38
C ASP A 71 -11.79 -12.64 1.29
N LYS A 72 -11.15 -12.18 2.38
CA LYS A 72 -10.51 -13.07 3.36
C LYS A 72 -11.53 -13.99 4.04
N ASP A 73 -12.71 -13.47 4.34
CA ASP A 73 -13.74 -14.17 5.10
C ASP A 73 -14.67 -14.99 4.20
N ALA A 74 -15.21 -14.37 3.15
CA ALA A 74 -16.16 -14.98 2.22
C ALA A 74 -15.50 -15.86 1.15
N LYS A 75 -14.22 -15.60 0.84
CA LYS A 75 -13.40 -16.35 -0.13
C LYS A 75 -14.13 -16.68 -1.45
N PRO A 76 -14.69 -15.67 -2.15
CA PRO A 76 -15.49 -15.83 -3.36
C PRO A 76 -14.75 -16.48 -4.53
N LEU A 77 -13.42 -16.55 -4.49
CA LEU A 77 -12.60 -17.21 -5.51
C LEU A 77 -12.33 -18.67 -5.11
N ASN A 78 -13.36 -19.51 -5.19
CA ASN A 78 -13.28 -20.94 -4.91
C ASN A 78 -12.69 -21.27 -3.53
N GLY A 79 -13.10 -20.55 -2.49
CA GLY A 79 -12.62 -20.79 -1.13
C GLY A 79 -11.19 -20.33 -0.88
N THR A 80 -10.61 -19.53 -1.78
CA THR A 80 -9.27 -18.96 -1.65
C THR A 80 -9.33 -17.45 -1.49
N HIS A 81 -8.63 -16.91 -0.47
CA HIS A 81 -8.38 -15.47 -0.33
C HIS A 81 -7.29 -15.04 -1.31
N LYS A 82 -7.51 -13.98 -2.08
CA LYS A 82 -6.52 -13.36 -2.97
C LYS A 82 -6.48 -11.85 -2.78
N SER A 83 -5.49 -11.37 -2.03
CA SER A 83 -5.26 -9.93 -1.86
C SER A 83 -4.88 -9.20 -3.16
N HIS A 84 -4.38 -9.95 -4.15
CA HIS A 84 -4.10 -9.47 -5.50
C HIS A 84 -4.52 -10.54 -6.52
N VAL A 85 -5.01 -10.11 -7.67
CA VAL A 85 -5.47 -10.99 -8.74
C VAL A 85 -4.65 -10.76 -10.01
N HIS A 86 -4.55 -11.81 -10.83
CA HIS A 86 -3.82 -11.79 -12.11
C HIS A 86 -4.75 -11.93 -13.32
N SER A 87 -6.05 -12.13 -13.09
CA SER A 87 -7.05 -12.27 -14.14
C SER A 87 -8.12 -11.17 -14.06
N PRO A 88 -8.50 -10.56 -15.20
CA PRO A 88 -9.64 -9.64 -15.26
C PRO A 88 -10.95 -10.26 -14.76
N LEU A 89 -11.14 -11.57 -14.93
CA LEU A 89 -12.32 -12.27 -14.46
C LEU A 89 -12.38 -12.32 -12.92
N GLU A 90 -11.27 -12.68 -12.28
CA GLU A 90 -11.16 -12.68 -10.82
C GLU A 90 -11.36 -11.28 -10.25
N ALA A 91 -10.74 -10.27 -10.87
CA ALA A 91 -10.94 -8.87 -10.53
C ALA A 91 -12.42 -8.47 -10.58
N LYS A 92 -13.14 -8.90 -11.64
CA LYS A 92 -14.56 -8.63 -11.80
C LYS A 92 -15.41 -9.34 -10.73
N ILE A 93 -15.03 -10.54 -10.29
CA ILE A 93 -15.73 -11.26 -9.21
C ILE A 93 -15.58 -10.51 -7.89
N LEU A 94 -14.34 -10.16 -7.52
CA LEU A 94 -14.06 -9.45 -6.27
C LEU A 94 -14.70 -8.06 -6.24
N ALA A 95 -14.70 -7.35 -7.37
CA ALA A 95 -15.30 -6.00 -7.47
C ALA A 95 -16.84 -5.98 -7.36
N LYS A 96 -17.52 -7.14 -7.30
CA LYS A 96 -18.97 -7.20 -7.05
C LYS A 96 -19.33 -6.80 -5.64
N TYR A 97 -18.45 -7.06 -4.68
CA TYR A 97 -18.68 -6.67 -3.30
C TYR A 97 -18.63 -5.14 -3.18
N LYS A 98 -19.66 -4.59 -2.53
CA LYS A 98 -19.74 -3.16 -2.22
C LYS A 98 -19.83 -3.03 -0.70
N PRO A 99 -18.83 -2.47 -0.02
CA PRO A 99 -18.94 -2.24 1.41
C PRO A 99 -20.00 -1.19 1.71
N GLN A 100 -20.73 -1.42 2.81
CA GLN A 100 -21.45 -0.38 3.53
C GLN A 100 -20.46 0.33 4.46
N ILE A 101 -20.38 1.66 4.38
CA ILE A 101 -19.44 2.48 5.16
C ILE A 101 -20.20 3.15 6.31
N ASN A 102 -19.65 3.07 7.53
CA ASN A 102 -20.19 3.77 8.68
C ASN A 102 -19.90 5.28 8.57
N THR A 103 -20.93 6.07 8.25
CA THR A 103 -20.80 7.52 8.06
C THR A 103 -20.50 8.27 9.36
N THR A 104 -20.89 7.72 10.51
CA THR A 104 -20.60 8.31 11.83
C THR A 104 -19.11 8.31 12.14
N SER A 105 -18.38 7.25 11.77
CA SER A 105 -16.94 7.11 12.01
C SER A 105 -16.05 7.51 10.82
N LEU A 106 -16.64 7.74 9.64
CA LEU A 106 -15.92 7.99 8.40
C LEU A 106 -14.87 9.11 8.50
N ILE A 107 -15.28 10.32 8.92
CA ILE A 107 -14.36 11.46 9.02
C ILE A 107 -13.25 11.20 10.07
N PRO A 108 -13.59 10.75 11.31
CA PRO A 108 -12.57 10.33 12.28
C PRO A 108 -11.56 9.31 11.74
N GLU A 109 -12.01 8.29 11.01
CA GLU A 109 -11.14 7.25 10.44
C GLU A 109 -10.22 7.79 9.34
N LEU A 110 -10.73 8.67 8.47
CA LEU A 110 -9.92 9.34 7.45
C LEU A 110 -8.84 10.20 8.11
N LYS A 111 -9.20 10.99 9.12
CA LYS A 111 -8.26 11.82 9.87
C LYS A 111 -7.20 10.99 10.58
N GLN A 112 -7.60 9.93 11.28
CA GLN A 112 -6.67 9.02 11.95
C GLN A 112 -5.69 8.40 10.95
N THR A 113 -6.17 8.08 9.75
CA THR A 113 -5.33 7.53 8.67
C THR A 113 -4.30 8.55 8.19
N GLU A 114 -4.67 9.82 8.01
CA GLU A 114 -3.73 10.90 7.69
C GLU A 114 -2.69 11.11 8.78
N GLU A 115 -3.13 11.16 10.04
CA GLU A 115 -2.24 11.29 11.20
C GLU A 115 -1.25 10.11 11.28
N THR A 116 -1.70 8.89 10.96
CA THR A 116 -0.84 7.71 10.92
C THR A 116 0.22 7.82 9.83
N VAL A 117 -0.13 8.33 8.64
CA VAL A 117 0.82 8.60 7.56
C VAL A 117 1.85 9.65 7.98
N ALA A 118 1.39 10.77 8.55
CA ALA A 118 2.27 11.83 9.04
C ALA A 118 3.24 11.33 10.11
N LYS A 119 2.73 10.56 11.09
CA LYS A 119 3.57 9.92 12.13
C LYS A 119 4.58 8.96 11.54
N ALA A 120 4.22 8.15 10.55
CA ALA A 120 5.14 7.21 9.93
C ALA A 120 6.30 7.94 9.24
N ILE A 121 6.01 9.03 8.53
CA ILE A 121 7.05 9.86 7.90
C ILE A 121 7.95 10.49 8.97
N GLU A 122 7.35 11.03 10.04
CA GLU A 122 8.10 11.66 11.14
C GLU A 122 9.00 10.66 11.87
N TYR A 123 8.49 9.48 12.21
CA TYR A 123 9.24 8.43 12.91
C TYR A 123 10.44 7.93 12.13
N PHE A 124 10.36 7.91 10.80
CA PHE A 124 11.44 7.39 9.96
C PHE A 124 12.21 8.49 9.23
N LYS A 125 12.05 9.76 9.64
CA LYS A 125 12.65 10.92 8.96
C LYS A 125 14.17 10.87 8.88
N THR A 126 14.82 10.25 9.87
CA THR A 126 16.29 10.12 9.91
C THR A 126 16.81 8.94 9.09
N THR A 127 15.93 8.00 8.75
CA THR A 127 16.28 6.82 7.96
C THR A 127 16.45 7.17 6.48
N ARG A 128 17.20 6.34 5.76
CA ARG A 128 17.29 6.44 4.32
C ARG A 128 15.96 6.00 3.69
N HIS A 129 15.08 6.94 3.42
CA HIS A 129 13.75 6.66 2.87
C HIS A 129 13.38 7.54 1.67
N ILE A 130 12.44 7.05 0.87
CA ILE A 130 11.69 7.82 -0.12
C ILE A 130 10.19 7.67 0.16
N VAL A 131 9.43 8.74 0.00
CA VAL A 131 7.97 8.74 0.11
C VAL A 131 7.37 8.78 -1.29
N LEU A 132 6.49 7.83 -1.57
CA LEU A 132 5.76 7.70 -2.83
C LEU A 132 4.27 7.65 -2.57
N TYR A 133 3.52 8.14 -3.53
CA TYR A 133 2.07 7.99 -3.54
C TYR A 133 1.65 7.15 -4.74
N TYR A 134 0.68 6.28 -4.52
CA TYR A 134 0.12 5.37 -5.51
C TYR A 134 -0.25 6.09 -6.80
N GLU A 135 -0.89 7.26 -6.67
CA GLU A 135 -1.34 8.10 -7.78
C GLU A 135 -0.17 8.54 -8.67
N ASP A 136 1.01 8.81 -8.09
CA ASP A 136 2.20 9.20 -8.86
C ASP A 136 2.75 8.03 -9.67
N LEU A 137 2.66 6.80 -9.14
CA LEU A 137 3.14 5.59 -9.80
C LEU A 137 2.26 5.17 -10.98
N ILE A 138 0.94 5.39 -10.88
CA ILE A 138 0.01 5.03 -11.96
C ILE A 138 -0.10 6.11 -13.03
N ASN A 139 0.10 7.39 -12.67
CA ASN A 139 -0.01 8.50 -13.61
C ASN A 139 1.33 8.84 -14.28
N ASN A 140 2.45 8.48 -13.65
CA ASN A 140 3.78 8.75 -14.19
C ASN A 140 4.75 7.57 -13.99
N HIS A 141 4.87 6.72 -15.01
CA HIS A 141 5.78 5.57 -14.99
C HIS A 141 7.27 5.95 -14.83
N THR A 142 7.68 7.19 -15.08
CA THR A 142 9.07 7.60 -14.84
C THR A 142 9.44 7.58 -13.36
N LYS A 143 8.45 7.67 -12.46
CA LYS A 143 8.67 7.55 -11.00
C LYS A 143 9.30 6.23 -10.59
N LEU A 144 9.09 5.15 -11.35
CA LEU A 144 9.77 3.88 -11.10
C LEU A 144 11.27 3.93 -11.39
N LYS A 145 11.74 4.86 -12.22
CA LYS A 145 13.18 5.11 -12.40
C LYS A 145 13.77 5.76 -11.15
N ASP A 146 13.10 6.77 -10.59
CA ASP A 146 13.51 7.41 -9.31
C ASP A 146 13.68 6.36 -8.20
N VAL A 147 12.81 5.34 -8.14
CA VAL A 147 12.92 4.24 -7.18
C VAL A 147 14.16 3.37 -7.44
N GLN A 148 14.45 3.04 -8.69
CA GLN A 148 15.62 2.25 -9.05
C GLN A 148 16.93 3.01 -8.76
N GLU A 149 16.96 4.32 -9.01
CA GLU A 149 18.08 5.21 -8.63
C GLU A 149 18.24 5.28 -7.12
N PHE A 150 17.13 5.48 -6.39
CA PHE A 150 17.12 5.48 -4.94
C PHE A 150 17.65 4.15 -4.39
N LEU A 151 17.31 3.01 -4.97
CA LEU A 151 17.83 1.71 -4.54
C LEU A 151 19.25 1.41 -5.05
N ARG A 152 19.80 2.24 -5.96
CA ARG A 152 21.08 2.04 -6.64
C ARG A 152 21.17 0.69 -7.36
N VAL A 153 20.06 0.29 -7.99
CA VAL A 153 20.00 -0.93 -8.82
C VAL A 153 19.98 -0.56 -10.30
N PRO A 154 20.46 -1.44 -11.20
CA PRO A 154 20.38 -1.19 -12.64
C PRO A 154 18.93 -0.98 -13.09
N TYR A 155 18.74 -0.08 -14.05
CA TYR A 155 17.42 0.10 -14.64
C TYR A 155 16.94 -1.17 -15.32
N ARG A 156 15.69 -1.50 -15.03
CA ARG A 156 14.92 -2.55 -15.67
C ARG A 156 13.56 -2.00 -16.05
N ASP A 157 13.00 -2.61 -17.08
CA ASP A 157 11.62 -2.39 -17.44
C ASP A 157 10.73 -3.16 -16.46
N LEU A 158 9.90 -2.43 -15.71
CA LEU A 158 9.13 -2.98 -14.58
C LEU A 158 7.66 -3.09 -14.98
N HIS A 159 7.16 -4.33 -15.00
CA HIS A 159 5.76 -4.63 -15.30
C HIS A 159 5.09 -5.30 -14.12
N SER A 160 3.84 -4.91 -13.85
CA SER A 160 3.00 -5.61 -12.89
C SER A 160 2.13 -6.63 -13.62
N MET A 161 2.14 -7.87 -13.16
CA MET A 161 1.15 -8.86 -13.56
C MET A 161 -0.17 -8.72 -12.80
N GLN A 162 -0.25 -7.82 -11.81
CA GLN A 162 -1.46 -7.63 -11.01
C GLN A 162 -2.48 -6.77 -11.75
N VAL A 163 -3.74 -7.18 -11.67
CA VAL A 163 -4.87 -6.44 -12.24
C VAL A 163 -5.55 -5.62 -11.16
N LYS A 164 -5.82 -4.33 -11.42
CA LYS A 164 -6.59 -3.47 -10.51
C LYS A 164 -8.03 -3.98 -10.41
N ILE A 165 -8.47 -4.29 -9.19
CA ILE A 165 -9.81 -4.80 -8.89
C ILE A 165 -10.87 -3.69 -9.07
N HIS A 166 -10.65 -2.55 -8.43
CA HIS A 166 -11.63 -1.46 -8.36
C HIS A 166 -11.39 -0.38 -9.42
N ASN A 167 -11.98 -0.54 -10.61
CA ASN A 167 -11.85 0.42 -11.73
C ASN A 167 -13.08 1.34 -11.93
N ALA A 168 -14.20 1.03 -11.28
CA ALA A 168 -15.43 1.82 -11.40
C ALA A 168 -15.39 3.15 -10.58
N PRO A 169 -16.33 4.09 -10.83
CA PRO A 169 -16.59 5.20 -9.91
C PRO A 169 -17.00 4.70 -8.52
N LEU A 170 -16.68 5.48 -7.47
CA LEU A 170 -17.00 5.12 -6.08
C LEU A 170 -18.50 4.89 -5.85
N SER A 171 -19.37 5.61 -6.56
CA SER A 171 -20.82 5.41 -6.53
C SER A 171 -21.28 4.01 -6.95
N LYS A 172 -20.46 3.30 -7.73
CA LYS A 172 -20.72 1.90 -8.10
C LYS A 172 -20.01 0.91 -7.19
N GLN A 173 -19.17 1.37 -6.27
CA GLN A 173 -18.34 0.53 -5.39
C GLN A 173 -18.75 0.58 -3.93
N ILE A 174 -19.54 1.58 -3.51
CA ILE A 174 -20.02 1.73 -2.13
C ILE A 174 -21.53 1.44 -2.12
N GLU A 175 -21.98 0.66 -1.15
CA GLU A 175 -23.40 0.27 -1.05
C GLU A 175 -24.29 1.47 -0.67
N ASN A 176 -23.93 2.19 0.39
CA ASN A 176 -24.61 3.40 0.86
C ASN A 176 -23.96 4.68 0.33
N TRP A 177 -23.71 4.75 -0.99
CA TRP A 177 -22.97 5.85 -1.61
C TRP A 177 -23.55 7.23 -1.30
N ASP A 178 -24.87 7.41 -1.34
CA ASP A 178 -25.49 8.71 -1.17
C ASP A 178 -25.22 9.29 0.22
N ASP A 179 -25.22 8.46 1.26
CA ASP A 179 -24.90 8.85 2.63
C ASP A 179 -23.42 9.24 2.76
N VAL A 180 -22.52 8.46 2.16
CA VAL A 180 -21.07 8.76 2.15
C VAL A 180 -20.79 10.07 1.41
N ASN A 181 -21.39 10.24 0.23
CA ASN A 181 -21.25 11.46 -0.56
C ASN A 181 -21.78 12.69 0.21
N LYS A 182 -22.95 12.57 0.85
CA LYS A 182 -23.51 13.62 1.71
C LYS A 182 -22.60 13.94 2.90
N THR A 183 -22.01 12.92 3.52
CA THR A 183 -21.13 13.08 4.69
C THR A 183 -19.83 13.81 4.36
N LEU A 184 -19.24 13.55 3.20
CA LEU A 184 -17.96 14.17 2.82
C LEU A 184 -18.11 15.51 2.09
N LYS A 185 -19.26 15.78 1.47
CA LYS A 185 -19.50 17.04 0.77
C LYS A 185 -19.46 18.22 1.74
N GLY A 186 -18.72 19.27 1.38
CA GLY A 186 -18.48 20.45 2.22
C GLY A 186 -17.40 20.26 3.29
N THR A 187 -16.74 19.10 3.37
CA THR A 187 -15.64 18.85 4.31
C THR A 187 -14.28 18.96 3.62
N SER A 188 -13.19 18.95 4.40
CA SER A 188 -11.82 18.85 3.87
C SER A 188 -11.57 17.57 3.05
N TYR A 189 -12.41 16.55 3.24
CA TYR A 189 -12.30 15.25 2.58
C TYR A 189 -13.14 15.13 1.30
N GLN A 190 -13.81 16.21 0.87
CA GLN A 190 -14.64 16.19 -0.34
C GLN A 190 -13.88 15.74 -1.59
N SER A 191 -12.58 16.05 -1.68
CA SER A 191 -11.73 15.66 -2.81
C SER A 191 -11.64 14.13 -2.99
N PHE A 192 -11.81 13.35 -1.92
CA PHE A 192 -11.77 11.88 -1.97
C PHE A 192 -12.96 11.25 -2.71
N LEU A 193 -14.03 12.01 -2.97
CA LEU A 193 -15.15 11.57 -3.80
C LEU A 193 -14.78 11.42 -5.28
N GLN A 194 -13.67 12.02 -5.70
CA GLN A 194 -13.17 11.98 -7.08
C GLN A 194 -12.33 10.73 -7.37
N SER A 195 -11.88 10.57 -8.63
CA SER A 195 -10.93 9.51 -9.00
C SER A 195 -9.55 9.71 -8.35
N ASP A 196 -8.75 8.63 -8.37
CA ASP A 196 -7.31 8.70 -8.11
C ASP A 196 -6.60 9.57 -9.16
#